data_AF-A0A920R0Y4-F1
#
_entry.id   AF-A0A920R0Y4-F1
#
_cell.length_a   1.000
_cell.length_b   1.000
_cell.length_c   1.000
_cell.angle_alpha   90.00
_cell.angle_beta   90.00
_cell.angle_gamma   90.00
#
_symmetry.space_group_name_H-M   'P 1'
#
loop_
_entity.id
_entity.type
_entity.pdbx_description
1 polymer ?
#
loop_
_entity_poly.entity_id
_entity_poly.type
_entity_poly.pdbx_seq_one_letter_code
_entity_poly.pdbx_strand_id
1 'polypeptide(L)' 'MYSMGINPEDYRIVVAKGVSSPRPAYQPIAAEIIIVNSPGVTSADLDTFEFHNRRIPLYPFEEPDYTP' A
#
# COMPACT_ATOMS: atom_id res chain seq x y z
N MET A 1 13.26 7.50 -11.96
CA MET A 1 14.62 6.95 -11.78
C MET A 1 15.50 7.30 -12.97
N TYR A 2 15.08 6.97 -14.20
CA TYR A 2 15.82 7.33 -15.41
C TYR A 2 16.14 8.82 -15.54
N SER A 3 15.19 9.72 -15.24
CA SER A 3 15.42 11.18 -15.28
C SER A 3 16.51 11.66 -14.30
N MET A 4 16.84 10.86 -13.29
CA MET A 4 17.90 11.09 -12.32
C MET A 4 19.18 10.31 -12.65
N GLY A 5 19.25 9.67 -13.83
CA GLY A 5 20.39 8.84 -14.25
C GLY A 5 20.47 7.48 -13.55
N ILE A 6 19.38 7.01 -12.93
CA ILE A 6 19.33 5.72 -12.23
C ILE A 6 18.54 4.73 -13.08
N ASN A 7 19.20 3.65 -13.49
CA ASN A 7 18.55 2.51 -14.16
C ASN A 7 18.09 1.50 -13.10
N PRO A 8 16.78 1.33 -12.86
CA PRO A 8 16.28 0.37 -11.87
C PRO A 8 16.68 -1.09 -12.16
N GLU A 9 16.95 -1.45 -13.41
CA GLU A 9 17.35 -2.79 -13.86
C GLU A 9 18.74 -3.21 -13.36
N ASP A 10 19.58 -2.24 -12.99
CA ASP A 10 20.92 -2.50 -12.42
C ASP A 10 20.84 -2.93 -10.94
N TYR A 11 19.66 -2.86 -10.32
CA TYR A 11 19.45 -3.17 -8.92
C TYR A 11 18.71 -4.50 -8.74
N ARG A 12 19.15 -5.29 -7.75
CA ARG A 12 18.47 -6.56 -7.41
C ARG A 12 17.09 -6.34 -6.80
N ILE A 13 16.89 -5.22 -6.10
CA ILE A 13 15.65 -4.86 -5.41
C ILE A 13 15.42 -3.37 -5.58
N VAL A 14 14.20 -3.00 -5.93
CA VAL A 14 13.73 -1.61 -5.97
C VAL A 14 12.50 -1.48 -5.07
N VAL A 15 12.52 -0.52 -4.14
CA VAL A 15 11.37 -0.20 -3.30
C VAL A 15 10.59 0.92 -3.96
N ALA A 16 9.40 0.62 -4.45
CA ALA A 16 8.50 1.62 -5.00
C ALA A 16 7.41 1.98 -3.99
N LYS A 17 7.38 3.24 -3.53
CA LYS A 17 6.40 3.73 -2.55
C LYS A 17 5.06 4.02 -3.24
N GLY A 18 4.11 3.11 -3.08
CA GLY A 18 2.74 3.23 -3.58
C GLY A 18 2.13 1.85 -3.78
N VAL A 19 0.80 1.72 -3.66
CA VAL A 19 0.14 0.41 -3.74
C VAL A 19 -0.21 0.04 -5.19
N SER A 20 -0.77 0.99 -5.94
CA SER A 20 -1.28 0.73 -7.30
C SER A 20 -0.44 1.36 -8.39
N SER A 21 -0.04 2.63 -8.22
CA SER A 21 0.68 3.38 -9.26
C SER A 21 2.04 2.79 -9.65
N PRO A 22 2.82 2.11 -8.77
CA PRO A 22 4.08 1.53 -9.20
C PRO A 22 3.94 0.33 -10.12
N ARG A 23 2.86 -0.44 -10.00
CA ARG A 23 2.70 -1.69 -10.75
C ARG A 23 2.84 -1.50 -12.27
N PRO A 24 2.08 -0.62 -12.95
CA PRO A 24 2.25 -0.42 -14.39
C PRO A 24 3.63 0.10 -14.80
N ALA A 25 4.33 0.81 -13.91
CA ALA A 25 5.66 1.36 -14.21
C ALA A 25 6.78 0.31 -14.09
N TYR A 26 6.71 -0.56 -13.08
CA TYR A 26 7.80 -1.52 -12.78
C TYR A 26 7.52 -2.94 -13.25
N GLN A 27 6.26 -3.35 -13.41
CA GLN A 27 5.93 -4.71 -13.85
C GLN A 27 6.55 -5.11 -15.20
N PRO A 28 6.72 -4.21 -16.20
CA PRO A 28 7.40 -4.57 -17.44
C PRO A 28 8.90 -4.84 -17.32
N ILE A 29 9.55 -4.34 -16.27
CA ILE A 29 11.02 -4.39 -16.08
C ILE A 29 11.46 -5.22 -14.88
N ALA A 30 10.53 -5.56 -13.97
CA ALA A 30 10.80 -6.38 -12.80
C ALA A 30 10.54 -7.86 -13.09
N ALA A 31 11.39 -8.73 -12.55
CA ALA A 31 11.16 -10.18 -12.60
C ALA A 31 9.94 -10.61 -11.77
N GLU A 32 9.67 -9.90 -10.66
CA GLU A 32 8.56 -10.15 -9.76
C GLU A 32 8.12 -8.85 -9.07
N ILE A 33 6.83 -8.74 -8.74
CA ILE A 33 6.27 -7.67 -7.91
C ILE A 33 5.80 -8.27 -6.59
N ILE A 34 6.47 -7.91 -5.50
CA ILE A 34 6.11 -8.34 -4.14
C ILE A 34 5.41 -7.18 -3.44
N ILE A 35 4.15 -7.40 -3.02
CA ILE A 35 3.41 -6.44 -2.19
C ILE A 35 3.72 -6.73 -0.72
N VAL A 36 4.19 -5.70 -0.01
CA VAL A 36 4.62 -5.81 1.38
C VAL A 36 3.65 -5.03 2.28
N ASN A 37 3.15 -5.66 3.35
CA ASN A 37 2.41 -4.99 4.42
C ASN A 37 3.38 -4.22 5.34
N SER A 38 4.04 -3.20 4.80
CA SER A 38 5.00 -2.39 5.56
C SER A 38 4.28 -1.46 6.55
N PRO A 39 4.84 -1.20 7.74
CA PRO A 39 4.27 -0.25 8.69
C PRO A 39 4.30 1.18 8.14
N GLY A 40 3.39 2.03 8.61
CA GLY A 40 3.38 3.46 8.31
C GLY A 40 1.98 4.07 8.31
N VAL A 41 1.93 5.41 8.30
CA VAL A 41 0.67 6.18 8.42
C VAL A 41 -0.30 6.01 7.24
N THR A 42 0.12 5.32 6.18
CA THR A 42 -0.70 5.01 5.00
C THR A 42 -0.96 3.50 4.86
N SER A 43 -0.77 2.72 5.93
CA SER A 43 -1.06 1.29 5.92
C SER A 43 -2.56 1.05 5.68
N ALA A 44 -2.88 -0.01 4.95
CA ALA A 44 -4.25 -0.51 4.82
C ALA A 44 -4.64 -1.44 5.98
N ASP A 45 -3.68 -1.83 6.81
CA ASP A 45 -3.88 -2.66 7.99
C ASP A 45 -4.41 -1.80 9.14
N LEU A 46 -5.74 -1.79 9.28
CA LEU A 46 -6.45 -0.96 10.24
C LEU A 46 -6.16 -1.36 11.70
N ASP A 47 -5.75 -2.60 11.95
CA ASP A 47 -5.46 -3.11 13.29
C ASP A 47 -4.16 -2.51 13.87
N THR A 48 -3.33 -1.90 13.02
CA THR A 48 -2.09 -1.23 13.44
C THR A 48 -2.30 0.19 13.98
N PHE A 49 -3.54 0.70 13.97
CA PHE A 49 -3.86 2.07 14.35
C PHE A 49 -4.77 2.13 15.58
N GLU A 50 -4.52 3.10 16.45
CA GLU A 50 -5.45 3.49 17.52
C GLU A 50 -6.31 4.67 17.05
N PHE A 51 -7.62 4.45 16.94
CA PHE A 51 -8.57 5.46 16.49
C PHE A 51 -9.31 6.08 17.68
N HIS A 52 -9.24 7.41 17.83
CA HIS A 52 -9.95 8.12 18.90
C HIS A 52 -11.29 8.75 18.47
N ASN A 53 -11.41 9.17 17.21
CA ASN A 53 -12.57 9.93 16.69
C ASN A 53 -13.13 9.33 15.40
N ARG A 54 -13.37 8.01 15.40
CA ARG A 54 -13.94 7.27 14.26
C ARG A 54 -15.47 7.22 14.35
N ARG A 55 -16.13 7.13 13.19
CA ARG A 55 -17.58 6.82 13.12
C ARG A 55 -17.87 5.44 13.72
N ILE A 56 -19.00 5.31 14.40
CA ILE A 56 -19.54 4.04 14.94
C ILE A 56 -21.03 3.94 14.55
N PRO A 57 -21.50 2.85 13.89
CA PRO A 57 -20.70 1.71 13.46
C PRO A 57 -19.84 2.03 12.23
N LEU A 58 -18.65 1.43 12.15
CA LEU A 58 -17.84 1.38 10.94
C LEU A 58 -17.26 -0.01 10.72
N TYR A 59 -17.74 -0.72 9.69
CA TYR A 59 -17.11 -1.96 9.24
C TYR A 59 -15.65 -1.69 8.83
N PRO A 60 -14.66 -2.51 9.22
CA PRO A 60 -14.80 -3.83 9.87
C PRO A 60 -14.80 -3.81 11.42
N PHE A 61 -14.76 -2.66 12.07
CA PHE A 61 -14.68 -2.58 13.53
C PHE A 61 -15.99 -2.97 14.22
N GLU A 62 -17.13 -2.57 13.65
CA GLU A 62 -18.45 -2.95 14.10
C GLU A 62 -19.32 -3.37 12.91
N GLU A 63 -20.26 -4.29 13.14
CA GLU A 63 -21.27 -4.68 12.15
C GLU A 63 -22.18 -3.49 11.81
N PRO A 64 -22.65 -3.36 10.55
CA PRO A 64 -23.54 -2.27 10.17
C PRO A 64 -24.90 -2.40 10.85
N ASP A 65 -25.33 -1.34 11.53
CA ASP A 65 -26.70 -1.21 12.05
C ASP A 65 -27.61 -0.66 10.93
N TYR A 66 -27.87 -1.48 9.91
CA TYR A 66 -28.91 -1.20 8.93
C TYR A 66 -30.12 -2.07 9.24
N THR A 67 -31.23 -1.44 9.63
CA THR A 67 -32.54 -2.10 9.64
C THR A 67 -33.08 -2.12 8.20
N PRO A 68 -33.52 -3.27 7.67
CA PRO A 68 -34.03 -3.40 6.30
C PRO A 68 -35.01 -2.31 5.85
#